data_AF-A0A060Z4J7-F1
#
_entry.id   AF-A0A060Z4J7-F1
#
_cell.length_a   1.000
_cell.length_b   1.000
_cell.length_c   1.000
_cell.angle_alpha   90.00
_cell.angle_beta   90.00
_cell.angle_gamma   90.00
#
_symmetry.space_group_name_H-M   'P 1'
#
loop_
_entity.id
_entity.type
_entity.pdbx_description
1 polymer ?
#
loop_
_entity_poly.entity_id
_entity_poly.type
_entity_poly.pdbx_seq_one_letter_code
_entity_poly.pdbx_strand_id
1 'polypeptide(L)'
;MQYTSYINTSCNDIRAWSFAMVKSLVMSNSWPCVLYITNPLSVPLSVLPGVGQDFKWPLSQIREIHLRRYNLRRSALEIFLIDQTNYFLNFKKEVRNKVYSRMLLLRSLSLYGTRSPQELLKASGLTQKWVNREMTNFDYLIQLNTIAGRTYNDLSQYPVFPWILSDYTSEELDLTDPGVFRDLSKPVAVLNERNAKAVREKYESFEDPTGTIDRFHYGTHYSNAAGVMHYLIRVEPFTSLHIALQSGRFDCADRQFHSIPALWQTLTDNPNDVKELIPEFFYFPEFLENQNAFDLGRLQISKERVNDVILPKWAKSPEDFIYKHRKALESEYVSAHLQDWIDLIFGYNSEAQRPWRPSMSSTTAPTKVRTLTLNPRLPLIQ
;
A
#
# COMPACT_ATOMS: atom_id res chain seq x y z
N MET A 1 23.89 -10.48 40.10
CA MET A 1 24.57 -10.38 38.79
C MET A 1 23.57 -9.89 37.76
N GLN A 2 23.61 -8.60 37.42
CA GLN A 2 22.77 -8.00 36.37
C GLN A 2 23.40 -8.33 35.01
N TYR A 3 22.73 -9.15 34.19
CA TYR A 3 23.16 -9.38 32.81
C TYR A 3 22.64 -8.24 31.93
N THR A 4 23.46 -7.20 31.73
CA THR A 4 23.25 -6.21 30.66
C THR A 4 23.72 -6.84 29.35
N SER A 5 22.80 -7.26 28.48
CA SER A 5 23.16 -7.80 27.16
C SER A 5 23.23 -6.67 26.14
N TYR A 6 24.42 -6.33 25.66
CA TYR A 6 24.61 -5.38 24.57
C TYR A 6 24.55 -6.11 23.23
N ILE A 7 23.61 -5.72 22.35
CA ILE A 7 23.69 -6.06 20.93
C ILE A 7 24.26 -4.83 20.23
N ASN A 8 25.57 -4.86 19.98
CA ASN A 8 26.28 -3.83 19.23
C ASN A 8 26.36 -4.28 17.76
N THR A 9 25.68 -3.59 16.85
CA THR A 9 25.67 -3.95 15.42
C THR A 9 25.95 -2.73 14.56
N SER A 10 27.11 -2.72 13.90
CA SER A 10 27.43 -1.74 12.86
C SER A 10 26.92 -2.23 11.50
N CYS A 11 26.32 -1.32 10.73
CA CYS A 11 25.95 -1.58 9.34
C CYS A 11 26.56 -0.48 8.46
N ASN A 12 27.63 -0.81 7.75
CA ASN A 12 28.23 0.01 6.69
C ASN A 12 27.72 -0.53 5.36
N ASP A 13 26.64 0.04 4.82
CA ASP A 13 26.32 0.07 3.38
C ASP A 13 24.97 0.77 3.19
N ILE A 14 24.98 1.91 2.48
CA ILE A 14 23.87 2.88 2.43
C ILE A 14 23.44 3.12 0.99
N ARG A 15 22.15 2.90 0.72
CA ARG A 15 21.30 3.68 -0.19
C ARG A 15 19.86 3.15 -0.07
N ALA A 16 19.03 3.79 0.76
CA ALA A 16 17.59 3.95 0.54
C ALA A 16 16.93 4.68 1.72
N TRP A 17 15.93 5.48 1.38
CA TRP A 17 15.40 6.64 2.10
C TRP A 17 14.28 6.28 3.08
N SER A 18 14.61 5.66 4.22
CA SER A 18 13.63 5.46 5.31
C SER A 18 14.34 5.51 6.67
N PHE A 19 13.68 6.17 7.62
CA PHE A 19 14.19 6.57 8.93
C PHE A 19 14.56 5.39 9.86
N ALA A 20 15.43 5.70 10.84
CA ALA A 20 15.95 4.89 11.95
C ALA A 20 16.90 3.72 11.59
N MET A 21 18.19 4.03 11.39
CA MET A 21 19.28 3.06 11.56
C MET A 21 19.46 2.77 13.05
N VAL A 22 19.50 1.49 13.44
CA VAL A 22 19.73 1.08 14.84
C VAL A 22 21.18 0.60 14.99
N LYS A 23 22.06 1.41 15.61
CA LYS A 23 23.45 0.97 15.89
C LYS A 23 23.55 0.14 17.17
N SER A 24 22.73 0.47 18.17
CA SER A 24 22.69 -0.22 19.44
C SER A 24 21.23 -0.47 19.84
N LEU A 25 20.90 -1.73 20.10
CA LEU A 25 19.68 -2.09 20.80
C LEU A 25 20.05 -2.52 22.22
N VAL A 26 19.79 -1.65 23.19
CA VAL A 26 19.93 -2.02 24.60
C VAL A 26 18.55 -2.42 25.08
N MET A 27 18.42 -3.68 25.49
CA MET A 27 17.27 -4.17 26.23
C MET A 27 17.76 -4.54 27.62
N SER A 28 17.48 -3.66 28.59
CA SER A 28 17.84 -3.94 29.98
C SER A 28 16.75 -4.78 30.65
N ASN A 29 17.16 -5.79 31.41
CA ASN A 29 16.28 -6.52 32.33
C ASN A 29 16.07 -5.75 33.65
N SER A 30 16.76 -4.63 33.86
CA SER A 30 16.51 -3.77 35.01
C SER A 30 15.22 -3.00 34.79
N TRP A 31 14.30 -3.05 35.74
CA TRP A 31 13.10 -2.23 35.73
C TRP A 31 13.46 -0.73 35.62
N PRO A 32 12.82 0.04 34.71
CA PRO A 32 11.94 -0.41 33.63
C PRO A 32 12.74 -0.99 32.45
N CYS A 33 12.28 -2.12 31.88
CA CYS A 33 12.86 -2.65 30.65
C CYS A 33 12.55 -1.67 29.51
N VAL A 34 13.56 -1.25 28.76
CA VAL A 34 13.44 -0.22 27.72
C VAL A 34 14.08 -0.70 26.43
N LEU A 35 13.45 -0.38 25.30
CA LEU A 35 14.02 -0.47 23.96
C LEU A 35 14.69 0.86 23.61
N TYR A 36 16.00 0.83 23.38
CA TYR A 36 16.75 1.98 22.85
C TYR A 36 17.09 1.75 21.39
N ILE A 37 16.82 2.73 20.54
CA ILE A 37 17.25 2.75 19.15
C ILE A 37 18.07 4.02 18.93
N THR A 38 19.35 3.87 18.63
CA THR A 38 20.24 5.01 18.37
C THR A 38 20.63 5.11 16.90
N ASN A 39 20.47 6.31 16.32
CA ASN A 39 20.84 6.62 14.94
C ASN A 39 22.09 7.54 14.94
N PRO A 40 23.29 7.03 14.60
CA PRO A 40 24.56 7.71 14.87
C PRO A 40 24.99 8.70 13.78
N LEU A 41 24.10 9.13 12.88
CA LEU A 41 24.51 10.08 11.84
C LEU A 41 24.71 11.46 12.46
N SER A 42 25.97 11.76 12.80
CA SER A 42 26.52 13.09 13.00
C SER A 42 26.55 13.83 11.65
N VAL A 43 25.38 14.09 11.07
CA VAL A 43 25.22 15.12 10.02
C VAL A 43 24.91 16.42 10.75
N PRO A 44 25.53 17.56 10.39
CA PRO A 44 25.18 18.84 10.97
C PRO A 44 23.66 19.05 10.93
N LEU A 45 23.08 19.48 12.05
CA LEU A 45 21.63 19.69 12.25
C LEU A 45 20.96 20.64 11.22
N SER A 46 21.74 21.24 10.31
CA SER A 46 21.29 22.25 9.37
C SER A 46 20.65 21.70 8.08
N VAL A 47 20.59 20.37 7.86
CA VAL A 47 20.17 19.83 6.55
C VAL A 47 18.76 19.22 6.52
N LEU A 48 18.23 18.65 7.62
CA LEU A 48 16.86 18.13 7.69
C LEU A 48 16.37 18.09 9.16
N PRO A 49 15.24 18.71 9.53
CA PRO A 49 14.65 18.52 10.87
C PRO A 49 14.26 17.03 11.03
N GLY A 50 14.86 16.33 12.00
CA GLY A 50 14.47 14.95 12.37
C GLY A 50 15.46 13.83 12.00
N VAL A 51 16.62 14.12 11.40
CA VAL A 51 17.67 13.10 11.20
C VAL A 51 18.52 12.99 12.47
N GLY A 52 18.54 11.81 13.10
CA GLY A 52 19.45 11.50 14.23
C GLY A 52 18.83 11.53 15.63
N GLN A 53 17.53 11.24 15.78
CA GLN A 53 16.94 11.10 17.12
C GLN A 53 17.13 9.69 17.68
N ASP A 54 17.62 9.62 18.91
CA ASP A 54 17.60 8.42 19.71
C ASP A 54 16.17 8.19 20.23
N PHE A 55 15.65 6.99 20.02
CA PHE A 55 14.34 6.63 20.51
C PHE A 55 14.44 5.71 21.71
N LYS A 56 13.54 5.93 22.67
CA LYS A 56 13.49 5.20 23.93
C LYS A 56 12.05 4.89 24.29
N TRP A 57 11.68 3.60 24.33
CA TRP A 57 10.34 3.19 24.75
C TRP A 57 10.38 2.14 25.85
N PRO A 58 9.55 2.26 26.90
CA PRO A 58 9.28 1.17 27.82
C PRO A 58 8.78 -0.06 27.05
N LEU A 59 9.30 -1.25 27.36
CA LEU A 59 8.83 -2.47 26.72
C LEU A 59 7.34 -2.70 26.97
N SER A 60 6.76 -2.16 28.05
CA SER A 60 5.33 -2.17 28.36
C SER A 60 4.46 -1.40 27.36
N GLN A 61 5.04 -0.52 26.54
CA GLN A 61 4.30 0.19 25.49
C GLN A 61 4.17 -0.60 24.18
N ILE A 62 4.94 -1.66 23.97
CA ILE A 62 4.92 -2.45 22.71
C ILE A 62 3.67 -3.33 22.62
N ARG A 63 2.68 -2.99 21.79
CA ARG A 63 1.50 -3.84 21.60
C ARG A 63 1.80 -5.08 20.77
N GLU A 64 2.45 -4.90 19.61
CA GLU A 64 2.68 -5.94 18.61
C GLU A 64 4.03 -5.76 17.92
N ILE A 65 4.60 -6.85 17.41
CA ILE A 65 5.82 -6.83 16.59
C ILE A 65 5.61 -7.74 15.39
N HIS A 66 5.81 -7.20 14.20
CA HIS A 66 5.65 -7.92 12.95
C HIS A 66 6.97 -8.05 12.19
N LEU A 67 7.22 -9.24 11.65
CA LEU A 67 8.29 -9.43 10.67
C LEU A 67 7.86 -8.80 9.34
N ARG A 68 8.71 -7.95 8.78
CA ARG A 68 8.44 -7.25 7.51
C ARG A 68 9.49 -7.54 6.45
N ARG A 69 9.12 -7.22 5.21
CA ARG A 69 10.03 -7.21 4.07
C ARG A 69 10.48 -5.77 3.81
N TYR A 70 11.72 -5.59 3.39
CA TYR A 70 12.26 -4.33 2.89
C TYR A 70 13.07 -4.62 1.62
N ASN A 71 12.78 -3.92 0.53
CA ASN A 71 13.31 -4.26 -0.81
C ASN A 71 13.18 -5.77 -1.09
N LEU A 72 11.98 -6.32 -0.82
CA LEU A 72 11.63 -7.74 -0.97
C LEU A 72 12.38 -8.73 -0.06
N ARG A 73 13.31 -8.28 0.79
CA ARG A 73 14.07 -9.12 1.71
C ARG A 73 13.39 -9.16 3.08
N ARG A 74 13.27 -10.35 3.70
CA ARG A 74 12.73 -10.52 5.07
C ARG A 74 13.72 -10.01 6.13
N SER A 75 14.02 -8.72 6.12
CA SER A 75 15.10 -8.08 6.86
C SER A 75 14.62 -6.99 7.82
N ALA A 76 13.32 -6.69 7.84
CA ALA A 76 12.75 -5.62 8.65
C ALA A 76 11.84 -6.11 9.79
N LEU A 77 11.63 -5.23 10.76
CA LEU A 77 10.68 -5.34 11.85
C LEU A 77 9.81 -4.10 11.89
N GLU A 78 8.54 -4.30 12.20
CA GLU A 78 7.63 -3.21 12.53
C GLU A 78 7.09 -3.40 13.94
N ILE A 79 7.24 -2.36 14.76
CA ILE A 79 6.89 -2.37 16.18
C ILE A 79 5.70 -1.44 16.34
N PHE A 80 4.58 -1.96 16.83
CA PHE A 80 3.37 -1.19 17.11
C PHE A 80 3.26 -0.94 18.61
N LEU A 81 3.02 0.30 19.00
CA LEU A 81 2.85 0.70 20.39
C LEU A 81 1.36 0.76 20.78
N ILE A 82 1.08 0.84 22.08
CA ILE A 82 -0.28 0.93 22.63
C ILE A 82 -0.97 2.23 22.21
N ASP A 83 -0.21 3.31 22.02
CA ASP A 83 -0.69 4.62 21.56
C ASP A 83 -0.95 4.71 20.04
N GLN A 84 -0.92 3.57 19.34
CA GLN A 84 -1.08 3.43 17.89
C GLN A 84 0.10 3.91 17.03
N THR A 85 1.13 4.51 17.63
CA THR A 85 2.36 4.79 16.90
C THR A 85 3.06 3.49 16.51
N ASN A 86 3.79 3.51 15.41
CA ASN A 86 4.52 2.35 14.94
C ASN A 86 5.82 2.75 14.24
N TYR A 87 6.80 1.85 14.32
CA TYR A 87 8.16 2.10 13.85
C TYR A 87 8.64 0.95 12.98
N PHE A 88 9.04 1.28 11.76
CA PHE A 88 9.60 0.34 10.80
C PHE A 88 11.13 0.42 10.80
N LEU A 89 11.79 -0.72 11.00
CA LEU A 89 13.23 -0.82 11.21
C LEU A 89 13.80 -1.90 10.29
N ASN A 90 14.78 -1.56 9.46
CA ASN A 90 15.47 -2.52 8.61
C ASN A 90 16.84 -2.89 9.19
N PHE A 91 17.21 -4.17 9.07
CA PHE A 91 18.45 -4.73 9.60
C PHE A 91 19.11 -5.67 8.58
N LYS A 92 20.33 -6.17 8.88
CA LYS A 92 20.78 -7.44 8.30
C LYS A 92 19.90 -8.58 8.86
N LYS A 93 19.59 -9.60 8.05
CA LYS A 93 18.63 -10.68 8.42
C LYS A 93 19.01 -11.38 9.72
N GLU A 94 20.29 -11.62 9.94
CA GLU A 94 20.84 -12.29 11.13
C GLU A 94 20.64 -11.43 12.38
N VAL A 95 20.85 -10.12 12.24
CA VAL A 95 20.62 -9.14 13.31
C VAL A 95 19.14 -9.05 13.62
N ARG A 96 18.30 -8.95 12.59
CA ARG A 96 16.84 -8.92 12.74
C ARG A 96 16.31 -10.09 13.55
N ASN A 97 16.78 -11.31 13.25
CA ASN A 97 16.41 -12.52 13.97
C ASN A 97 16.83 -12.45 15.44
N LYS A 98 18.05 -11.99 15.74
CA LYS A 98 18.53 -11.83 17.13
C LYS A 98 17.68 -10.82 17.91
N VAL A 99 17.39 -9.67 17.30
CA VAL A 99 16.54 -8.63 17.89
C VAL A 99 15.14 -9.18 18.17
N TYR A 100 14.50 -9.79 17.16
CA TYR A 100 13.16 -10.34 17.29
C TYR A 100 13.07 -11.40 18.39
N SER A 101 14.00 -12.38 18.42
CA SER A 101 14.04 -13.40 19.46
C SER A 101 14.23 -12.80 20.85
N ARG A 102 15.05 -11.75 20.98
CA ARG A 102 15.24 -11.07 22.27
C ARG A 102 13.99 -10.34 22.74
N MET A 103 13.25 -9.70 21.82
CA MET A 103 12.00 -9.01 22.15
C MET A 103 10.91 -9.97 22.61
N LEU A 104 10.78 -11.14 21.96
CA LEU A 104 9.83 -12.18 22.38
C LEU A 104 10.15 -12.77 23.76
N LEU A 105 11.43 -12.85 24.13
CA LEU A 105 11.83 -13.33 25.46
C LEU A 105 11.48 -12.32 26.56
N LEU A 106 11.49 -11.02 26.24
CA LEU A 106 11.32 -9.95 27.22
C LEU A 106 9.87 -9.48 27.35
N ARG A 107 9.01 -9.83 26.40
CA ARG A 107 7.57 -9.63 26.49
C ARG A 107 6.86 -10.79 25.83
N SER A 108 5.92 -11.43 26.55
CA SER A 108 5.01 -12.42 25.99
C SER A 108 4.02 -11.74 25.05
N LEU A 109 4.51 -11.35 23.88
CA LEU A 109 3.72 -10.80 22.79
C LEU A 109 3.11 -11.96 22.01
N SER A 110 1.93 -11.71 21.43
CA SER A 110 1.30 -12.67 20.54
C SER A 110 2.27 -13.09 19.43
N LEU A 111 2.47 -14.40 19.27
CA LEU A 111 3.43 -15.03 18.36
C LEU A 111 2.99 -14.96 16.89
N TYR A 112 2.57 -13.79 16.41
CA TYR A 112 2.17 -13.61 15.02
C TYR A 112 3.37 -13.63 14.07
N GLY A 113 4.57 -13.22 14.51
CA GLY A 113 5.69 -13.02 13.58
C GLY A 113 6.34 -14.28 13.00
N THR A 114 6.04 -15.51 13.45
CA THR A 114 6.58 -16.73 12.80
C THR A 114 5.69 -17.27 11.68
N ARG A 115 4.42 -16.88 11.66
CA ARG A 115 3.42 -17.40 10.70
C ARG A 115 3.52 -16.69 9.37
N SER A 116 3.24 -17.42 8.29
CA SER A 116 3.00 -16.83 6.98
C SER A 116 1.75 -15.94 7.01
N PRO A 117 1.63 -14.92 6.12
CA PRO A 117 0.41 -14.13 5.99
C PRO A 117 -0.87 -14.97 5.86
N GLN A 118 -0.79 -16.10 5.13
CA GLN A 118 -1.88 -17.04 4.97
C GLN A 118 -2.31 -17.69 6.29
N GLU A 119 -1.35 -18.17 7.09
CA GLU A 119 -1.63 -18.75 8.41
C GLU A 119 -2.16 -17.69 9.39
N LEU A 120 -1.69 -16.45 9.28
CA LEU A 120 -2.18 -15.32 10.07
C LEU A 120 -3.65 -15.01 9.76
N LEU A 121 -4.00 -14.89 8.48
CA LEU A 121 -5.39 -14.65 8.08
C LEU A 121 -6.31 -15.80 8.52
N LYS A 122 -5.86 -17.05 8.36
CA LYS A 122 -6.66 -18.22 8.78
C LYS A 122 -6.85 -18.26 10.29
N ALA A 123 -5.81 -17.95 11.07
CA ALA A 123 -5.86 -18.01 12.53
C ALA A 123 -6.61 -16.82 13.16
N SER A 124 -6.70 -15.68 12.48
CA SER A 124 -7.35 -14.48 13.02
C SER A 124 -8.88 -14.54 12.96
N GLY A 125 -9.45 -15.40 12.11
CA GLY A 125 -10.90 -15.50 11.91
C GLY A 125 -11.52 -14.28 11.22
N LEU A 126 -10.70 -13.35 10.72
CA LEU A 126 -11.15 -12.08 10.14
C LEU A 126 -12.07 -12.28 8.93
N THR A 127 -11.75 -13.23 8.06
CA THR A 127 -12.60 -13.55 6.91
C THR A 127 -14.00 -13.97 7.34
N GLN A 128 -14.14 -14.75 8.42
CA GLN A 128 -15.46 -15.16 8.89
C GLN A 128 -16.25 -13.98 9.46
N LYS A 129 -15.58 -13.09 10.21
CA LYS A 129 -16.20 -11.85 10.71
C LYS A 129 -16.69 -10.96 9.57
N TRP A 130 -15.88 -10.81 8.53
CA TRP A 130 -16.25 -10.06 7.33
C TRP A 130 -17.44 -10.69 6.61
N VAL A 131 -17.42 -12.00 6.37
CA VAL A 131 -18.56 -12.74 5.76
C VAL A 131 -19.85 -12.61 6.60
N ASN A 132 -19.71 -12.62 7.93
CA ASN A 132 -20.84 -12.44 8.86
C ASN A 132 -21.31 -10.98 8.99
N ARG A 133 -20.69 -10.02 8.28
CA ARG A 133 -20.94 -8.57 8.41
C ARG A 133 -20.64 -7.98 9.79
N GLU A 134 -19.77 -8.65 10.55
CA GLU A 134 -19.23 -8.14 11.82
C GLU A 134 -18.05 -7.17 11.59
N MET A 135 -17.61 -7.01 10.34
CA MET A 135 -16.51 -6.18 9.90
C MET A 135 -16.85 -5.52 8.56
N THR A 136 -16.53 -4.23 8.42
CA THR A 136 -16.75 -3.47 7.18
C THR A 136 -15.78 -3.92 6.07
N ASN A 137 -16.12 -3.64 4.82
CA ASN A 137 -15.25 -3.94 3.68
C ASN A 137 -13.90 -3.22 3.81
N PHE A 138 -13.93 -1.95 4.21
CA PHE A 138 -12.71 -1.18 4.43
C PHE A 138 -11.84 -1.78 5.55
N ASP A 139 -12.42 -2.10 6.71
CA ASP A 139 -11.65 -2.64 7.82
C ASP A 139 -11.01 -3.96 7.41
N TYR A 140 -11.75 -4.80 6.70
CA TYR A 140 -11.22 -6.04 6.17
C TYR A 140 -10.05 -5.80 5.18
N LEU A 141 -10.16 -4.83 4.28
CA LEU A 141 -9.07 -4.43 3.38
C LEU A 141 -7.85 -3.90 4.13
N ILE A 142 -8.03 -3.09 5.18
CA ILE A 142 -6.92 -2.63 6.03
C ILE A 142 -6.21 -3.81 6.70
N GLN A 143 -6.98 -4.77 7.23
CA GLN A 143 -6.41 -5.96 7.86
C GLN A 143 -5.68 -6.85 6.86
N LEU A 144 -6.24 -7.05 5.65
CA LEU A 144 -5.58 -7.80 4.58
C LEU A 144 -4.25 -7.17 4.17
N ASN A 145 -4.24 -5.84 3.97
CA ASN A 145 -3.02 -5.09 3.69
C ASN A 145 -1.97 -5.28 4.81
N THR A 146 -2.38 -5.14 6.06
CA THR A 146 -1.50 -5.28 7.23
C THR A 146 -0.92 -6.71 7.35
N ILE A 147 -1.75 -7.73 7.13
CA ILE A 147 -1.32 -9.15 7.15
C ILE A 147 -0.40 -9.47 5.98
N ALA A 148 -0.65 -8.88 4.80
CA ALA A 148 0.24 -8.98 3.63
C ALA A 148 1.59 -8.27 3.84
N GLY A 149 1.76 -7.54 4.94
CA GLY A 149 3.00 -6.84 5.28
C GLY A 149 3.10 -5.43 4.71
N ARG A 150 1.99 -4.89 4.20
CA ARG A 150 1.90 -3.50 3.74
C ARG A 150 1.94 -2.55 4.93
N THR A 151 2.51 -1.37 4.73
CA THR A 151 2.72 -0.39 5.80
C THR A 151 2.76 1.04 5.26
N TYR A 152 2.34 1.99 6.08
CA TYR A 152 2.45 3.43 5.83
C TYR A 152 3.91 3.94 5.94
N ASN A 153 4.80 3.19 6.60
CA ASN A 153 6.20 3.59 6.79
C ASN A 153 7.11 3.32 5.59
N ASP A 154 6.63 2.56 4.60
CA ASP A 154 7.35 2.27 3.36
C ASP A 154 6.41 2.47 2.18
N LEU A 155 6.59 3.59 1.47
CA LEU A 155 5.75 3.96 0.32
C LEU A 155 5.81 2.94 -0.83
N SER A 156 6.86 2.12 -0.90
CA SER A 156 6.95 1.04 -1.91
C SER A 156 6.04 -0.13 -1.58
N GLN A 157 5.60 -0.25 -0.33
CA GLN A 157 4.72 -1.30 0.20
C GLN A 157 3.45 -0.70 0.83
N TYR A 158 3.00 0.44 0.32
CA TYR A 158 1.84 1.15 0.82
C TYR A 158 0.56 0.30 0.70
N PRO A 159 -0.41 0.43 1.64
CA PRO A 159 -1.71 -0.19 1.51
C PRO A 159 -2.37 0.10 0.16
N VAL A 160 -3.01 -0.91 -0.43
CA VAL A 160 -3.69 -0.82 -1.73
C VAL A 160 -5.17 -1.08 -1.57
N PHE A 161 -5.99 -0.29 -2.26
CA PHE A 161 -7.44 -0.37 -2.32
C PHE A 161 -7.91 -0.41 -3.77
N PRO A 162 -9.06 -1.05 -4.06
CA PRO A 162 -9.60 -1.07 -5.41
C PRO A 162 -10.16 0.30 -5.82
N TRP A 163 -10.04 0.63 -7.10
CA TRP A 163 -11.06 1.47 -7.74
C TRP A 163 -12.43 0.80 -7.63
N ILE A 164 -13.43 1.51 -7.10
CA ILE A 164 -14.79 0.98 -6.90
C ILE A 164 -15.75 1.45 -7.98
N LEU A 165 -15.72 2.75 -8.31
CA LEU A 165 -16.60 3.35 -9.29
C LEU A 165 -15.94 3.38 -10.67
N SER A 166 -16.77 3.39 -11.70
CA SER A 166 -16.39 3.63 -13.10
C SER A 166 -17.02 4.91 -13.68
N ASP A 167 -17.99 5.50 -12.98
CA ASP A 167 -18.65 6.73 -13.39
C ASP A 167 -18.14 7.95 -12.60
N TYR A 168 -17.39 8.78 -13.30
CA TYR A 168 -16.87 10.06 -12.80
C TYR A 168 -17.33 11.25 -13.64
N THR A 169 -18.30 11.07 -14.54
CA THR A 169 -18.72 12.11 -15.50
C THR A 169 -20.20 12.49 -15.39
N SER A 170 -21.05 11.60 -14.88
CA SER A 170 -22.47 11.88 -14.65
C SER A 170 -22.69 12.96 -13.60
N GLU A 171 -23.82 13.66 -13.74
CA GLU A 171 -24.25 14.71 -12.79
C GLU A 171 -24.64 14.13 -11.42
N GLU A 172 -25.17 12.90 -11.40
CA GLU A 172 -25.62 12.21 -10.20
C GLU A 172 -25.03 10.80 -10.15
N LEU A 173 -24.79 10.30 -8.93
CA LEU A 173 -24.25 8.95 -8.69
C LEU A 173 -25.34 8.05 -8.13
N ASP A 174 -25.83 7.11 -8.94
CA ASP A 174 -26.79 6.10 -8.53
C ASP A 174 -26.11 4.78 -8.19
N LEU A 175 -25.93 4.50 -6.89
CA LEU A 175 -25.34 3.25 -6.40
C LEU A 175 -26.26 2.03 -6.55
N THR A 176 -27.47 2.18 -7.08
CA THR A 176 -28.35 1.06 -7.43
C THR A 176 -28.11 0.55 -8.85
N ASP A 177 -27.47 1.35 -9.70
CA ASP A 177 -27.09 0.95 -11.05
C ASP A 177 -25.76 0.17 -11.03
N PRO A 178 -25.73 -1.13 -11.43
CA PRO A 178 -24.48 -1.87 -11.54
C PRO A 178 -23.46 -1.23 -12.50
N GLY A 179 -23.92 -0.42 -13.47
CA GLY A 179 -23.06 0.24 -14.46
C GLY A 179 -22.12 1.31 -13.90
N VAL A 180 -22.40 1.85 -12.71
CA VAL A 180 -21.51 2.83 -12.06
C VAL A 180 -20.32 2.18 -11.35
N PHE A 181 -20.32 0.85 -11.21
CA PHE A 181 -19.27 0.11 -10.53
C PHE A 181 -18.26 -0.49 -11.51
N ARG A 182 -16.99 -0.43 -11.11
CA ARG A 182 -15.91 -1.14 -11.79
C ARG A 182 -16.11 -2.66 -11.67
N ASP A 183 -15.80 -3.38 -12.74
CA ASP A 183 -15.65 -4.83 -12.70
C ASP A 183 -14.42 -5.23 -11.85
N LEU A 184 -14.68 -5.63 -10.61
CA LEU A 184 -13.66 -6.02 -9.62
C LEU A 184 -12.94 -7.33 -9.96
N SER A 185 -13.45 -8.12 -10.91
CA SER A 185 -12.79 -9.35 -11.38
C SER A 185 -11.67 -9.11 -12.38
N LYS A 186 -11.48 -7.86 -12.84
CA LYS A 186 -10.47 -7.48 -13.83
C LYS A 186 -9.50 -6.44 -13.28
N PRO A 187 -8.22 -6.46 -13.64
CA PRO A 187 -7.32 -5.32 -13.41
C PRO A 187 -7.80 -4.05 -14.13
N VAL A 188 -7.48 -2.87 -13.60
CA VAL A 188 -7.89 -1.56 -14.16
C VAL A 188 -7.53 -1.43 -15.64
N ALA A 189 -6.31 -1.81 -16.01
CA ALA A 189 -5.81 -1.66 -17.37
C ALA A 189 -6.58 -2.46 -18.44
N VAL A 190 -7.32 -3.50 -18.06
CA VAL A 190 -8.02 -4.39 -19.02
C VAL A 190 -9.55 -4.35 -18.83
N LEU A 191 -10.06 -3.26 -18.27
CA LEU A 191 -11.50 -3.04 -18.15
C LEU A 191 -12.21 -2.96 -19.50
N ASN A 192 -11.57 -2.33 -20.50
CA ASN A 192 -12.07 -2.31 -21.87
C ASN A 192 -11.40 -3.37 -22.75
N GLU A 193 -12.16 -3.86 -23.74
CA GLU A 193 -11.72 -4.94 -24.62
C GLU A 193 -10.52 -4.55 -25.49
N ARG A 194 -10.43 -3.27 -25.90
CA ARG A 194 -9.32 -2.76 -26.70
C ARG A 194 -7.99 -2.94 -25.96
N ASN A 195 -7.94 -2.52 -24.70
CA ASN A 195 -6.74 -2.67 -23.87
C ASN A 195 -6.49 -4.13 -23.51
N ALA A 196 -7.53 -4.91 -23.21
CA ALA A 196 -7.39 -6.34 -22.97
C ALA A 196 -6.72 -7.06 -24.15
N LYS A 197 -7.09 -6.71 -25.38
CA LYS A 197 -6.46 -7.21 -26.59
C LYS A 197 -5.01 -6.73 -26.72
N ALA A 198 -4.75 -5.44 -26.57
CA ALA A 198 -3.40 -4.88 -26.68
C ALA A 198 -2.41 -5.47 -25.64
N VAL A 199 -2.86 -5.65 -24.40
CA VAL A 199 -2.07 -6.26 -23.31
C VAL A 199 -1.79 -7.73 -23.61
N ARG A 200 -2.77 -8.47 -24.15
CA ARG A 200 -2.57 -9.87 -24.56
C ARG A 200 -1.59 -9.99 -25.73
N GLU A 201 -1.75 -9.19 -26.76
CA GLU A 201 -0.86 -9.18 -27.93
C GLU A 201 0.58 -8.87 -27.53
N LYS A 202 0.77 -7.88 -26.64
CA LYS A 202 2.09 -7.55 -26.06
C LYS A 202 2.69 -8.73 -25.30
N TYR A 203 1.89 -9.43 -24.51
CA TYR A 203 2.36 -10.62 -23.77
C TYR A 203 2.76 -11.76 -24.72
N GLU A 204 1.96 -12.03 -25.74
CA GLU A 204 2.16 -13.13 -26.69
C GLU A 204 3.36 -12.89 -27.62
N SER A 205 3.56 -11.64 -28.03
CA SER A 205 4.67 -11.21 -28.90
C SER A 205 5.97 -10.89 -28.15
N PHE A 206 5.96 -10.92 -26.81
CA PHE A 206 7.16 -10.63 -26.04
C PHE A 206 8.20 -11.73 -26.20
N GLU A 207 9.32 -11.35 -26.81
CA GLU A 207 10.54 -12.14 -26.94
C GLU A 207 11.69 -11.35 -26.30
N ASP A 208 12.30 -11.93 -25.28
CA ASP A 208 13.50 -11.37 -24.68
C ASP A 208 14.74 -11.93 -25.40
N PRO A 209 15.56 -11.09 -26.06
CA PRO A 209 16.78 -11.53 -26.76
C PRO A 209 17.78 -12.26 -25.85
N THR A 210 17.72 -12.01 -24.53
CA THR A 210 18.63 -12.62 -23.55
C THR A 210 18.07 -13.90 -22.91
N GLY A 211 16.76 -14.16 -23.06
CA GLY A 211 16.06 -15.27 -22.42
C GLY A 211 16.01 -15.22 -20.89
N THR A 212 16.30 -14.06 -20.29
CA THR A 212 16.31 -13.86 -18.83
C THR A 212 15.00 -13.31 -18.29
N ILE A 213 14.25 -12.57 -19.10
CA ILE A 213 13.01 -11.91 -18.71
C ILE A 213 11.81 -12.78 -19.12
N ASP A 214 11.07 -13.25 -18.13
CA ASP A 214 9.78 -13.92 -18.35
C ASP A 214 8.76 -12.96 -18.98
N ARG A 215 7.82 -13.50 -19.76
CA ARG A 215 6.71 -12.72 -20.32
C ARG A 215 5.89 -12.08 -19.20
N PHE A 216 5.51 -10.83 -19.40
CA PHE A 216 4.71 -10.05 -18.43
C PHE A 216 3.66 -9.21 -19.14
N HIS A 217 2.55 -8.93 -18.44
CA HIS A 217 1.48 -8.10 -18.97
C HIS A 217 1.78 -6.60 -18.77
N TYR A 218 2.37 -6.25 -17.63
CA TYR A 218 2.58 -4.85 -17.22
C TYR A 218 4.03 -4.65 -16.76
N GLY A 219 4.67 -3.58 -17.27
CA GLY A 219 6.00 -3.15 -16.82
C GLY A 219 5.95 -2.18 -15.63
N THR A 220 4.74 -1.85 -15.17
CA THR A 220 4.46 -0.96 -14.04
C THR A 220 3.67 -1.73 -12.99
N HIS A 221 3.77 -1.29 -11.74
CA HIS A 221 3.09 -1.93 -10.61
C HIS A 221 1.93 -1.08 -10.11
N TYR A 222 0.82 -1.73 -9.75
CA TYR A 222 -0.43 -1.08 -9.32
C TYR A 222 -0.30 -0.29 -8.01
N SER A 223 0.74 -0.53 -7.23
CA SER A 223 1.05 0.18 -5.98
C SER A 223 2.56 0.45 -5.93
N ASN A 224 2.95 1.71 -5.93
CA ASN A 224 4.36 2.11 -5.89
C ASN A 224 4.51 3.50 -5.25
N ALA A 225 5.71 3.80 -4.76
CA ALA A 225 5.96 5.03 -4.00
C ALA A 225 5.64 6.30 -4.81
N ALA A 226 5.95 6.31 -6.11
CA ALA A 226 5.64 7.45 -6.98
C ALA A 226 4.12 7.65 -7.13
N GLY A 227 3.34 6.57 -7.20
CA GLY A 227 1.87 6.62 -7.22
C GLY A 227 1.28 7.19 -5.93
N VAL A 228 1.80 6.78 -4.76
CA VAL A 228 1.34 7.32 -3.47
C VAL A 228 1.63 8.82 -3.37
N MET A 229 2.87 9.24 -3.71
CA MET A 229 3.23 10.66 -3.74
C MET A 229 2.42 11.45 -4.77
N HIS A 230 2.11 10.84 -5.91
CA HIS A 230 1.27 11.46 -6.93
C HIS A 230 -0.15 11.74 -6.41
N TYR A 231 -0.77 10.81 -5.68
CA TYR A 231 -2.09 11.04 -5.06
C TYR A 231 -2.03 12.07 -3.93
N LEU A 232 -1.02 11.98 -3.06
CA LEU A 232 -0.93 12.80 -1.85
C LEU A 232 -0.10 14.07 -2.03
N ILE A 233 0.13 14.52 -3.26
CA ILE A 233 1.02 15.65 -3.59
C ILE A 233 0.68 16.96 -2.85
N ARG A 234 -0.57 17.13 -2.39
CA ARG A 234 -1.06 18.31 -1.65
C ARG A 234 -0.88 18.24 -0.13
N VAL A 235 -0.36 17.12 0.38
CA VAL A 235 -0.27 16.85 1.82
C VAL A 235 1.18 16.59 2.21
N GLU A 236 1.65 17.29 3.25
CA GLU A 236 2.96 17.00 3.82
C GLU A 236 2.92 15.72 4.67
N PRO A 237 3.98 14.89 4.69
CA PRO A 237 5.30 15.12 4.08
C PRO A 237 5.42 14.70 2.60
N PHE A 238 4.33 14.27 1.95
CA PHE A 238 4.37 13.69 0.61
C PHE A 238 4.72 14.72 -0.47
N THR A 239 4.32 15.99 -0.28
CA THR A 239 4.77 17.11 -1.11
C THR A 239 6.29 17.23 -1.11
N SER A 240 6.92 17.29 0.06
CA SER A 240 8.37 17.34 0.21
C SER A 240 9.06 16.13 -0.42
N LEU A 241 8.50 14.93 -0.23
CA LEU A 241 9.03 13.70 -0.84
C LEU A 241 8.93 13.70 -2.36
N HIS A 242 7.83 14.20 -2.93
CA HIS A 242 7.65 14.36 -4.37
C HIS A 242 8.69 15.32 -4.95
N ILE A 243 8.88 16.49 -4.32
CA ILE A 243 9.87 17.49 -4.73
C ILE A 243 11.28 16.87 -4.71
N ALA A 244 11.62 16.11 -3.66
CA ALA A 244 12.90 15.42 -3.57
C ALA A 244 13.08 14.40 -4.70
N LEU A 245 12.05 13.61 -5.02
CA LEU A 245 12.07 12.67 -6.15
C LEU A 245 12.26 13.39 -7.49
N GLN A 246 11.66 14.57 -7.65
CA GLN A 246 11.66 15.37 -8.87
C GLN A 246 12.79 16.41 -8.91
N SER A 247 13.92 16.13 -8.24
CA SER A 247 15.15 16.94 -8.29
C SER A 247 14.95 18.39 -7.81
N GLY A 248 14.14 18.58 -6.76
CA GLY A 248 13.96 19.85 -6.08
C GLY A 248 12.83 20.74 -6.63
N ARG A 249 11.93 20.19 -7.46
CA ARG A 249 10.77 20.93 -8.01
C ARG A 249 9.54 20.04 -8.14
N PHE A 250 8.37 20.64 -8.37
CA PHE A 250 7.18 19.88 -8.78
C PHE A 250 7.35 19.27 -10.18
N ASP A 251 6.54 18.25 -10.48
CA ASP A 251 6.50 17.66 -11.83
C ASP A 251 5.75 18.62 -12.79
N CYS A 252 5.73 18.35 -14.09
CA CYS A 252 4.88 19.16 -14.98
C CYS A 252 3.40 18.99 -14.62
N ALA A 253 2.66 20.10 -14.67
CA ALA A 253 1.25 20.17 -14.27
C ALA A 253 0.37 19.09 -14.93
N ASP A 254 0.56 18.82 -16.23
CA ASP A 254 -0.24 17.85 -17.00
C ASP A 254 -0.04 16.39 -16.56
N ARG A 255 1.03 16.09 -15.81
CA ARG A 255 1.28 14.75 -15.24
C ARG A 255 0.96 14.66 -13.75
N GLN A 256 0.59 15.78 -13.12
CA GLN A 256 0.23 15.79 -11.71
C GLN A 256 -1.23 15.35 -11.54
N PHE A 257 -1.54 14.86 -10.34
CA PHE A 257 -2.91 14.52 -9.98
C PHE A 257 -3.73 15.81 -9.84
N HIS A 258 -4.53 16.14 -10.84
CA HIS A 258 -5.34 17.36 -10.86
C HIS A 258 -6.85 17.11 -11.01
N SER A 259 -7.27 15.91 -11.40
CA SER A 259 -8.68 15.59 -11.65
C SER A 259 -8.92 14.10 -11.46
N ILE A 260 -9.96 13.74 -10.71
CA ILE A 260 -10.40 12.34 -10.56
C ILE A 260 -10.95 11.78 -11.89
N PRO A 261 -11.87 12.48 -12.59
CA PRO A 261 -12.33 12.03 -13.90
C PRO A 261 -11.19 11.84 -14.92
N ALA A 262 -10.26 12.79 -15.01
CA ALA A 262 -9.15 12.69 -15.96
C ALA A 262 -8.17 11.57 -15.60
N LEU A 263 -7.93 11.34 -14.29
CA LEU A 263 -7.11 10.24 -13.81
C LEU A 263 -7.74 8.88 -14.18
N TRP A 264 -9.04 8.70 -13.91
CA TRP A 264 -9.76 7.49 -14.29
C TRP A 264 -9.68 7.24 -15.79
N GLN A 265 -9.98 8.27 -16.59
CA GLN A 265 -9.90 8.20 -18.05
C GLN A 265 -8.48 7.81 -18.52
N THR A 266 -7.45 8.42 -17.95
CA THR A 266 -6.06 8.11 -18.28
C THR A 266 -5.72 6.63 -18.00
N LEU A 267 -6.17 6.11 -16.87
CA LEU A 267 -5.97 4.70 -16.50
C LEU A 267 -6.74 3.75 -17.43
N THR A 268 -7.94 4.11 -17.85
CA THR A 268 -8.72 3.30 -18.79
C THR A 268 -8.24 3.42 -20.23
N ASP A 269 -7.62 4.53 -20.63
CA ASP A 269 -7.13 4.74 -22.00
C ASP A 269 -5.70 4.23 -22.20
N ASN A 270 -4.90 4.18 -21.13
CA ASN A 270 -3.51 3.72 -21.18
C ASN A 270 -3.32 2.34 -20.53
N PRO A 271 -3.18 1.25 -21.31
CA PRO A 271 -2.99 -0.10 -20.77
C PRO A 271 -1.69 -0.30 -19.98
N ASN A 272 -0.75 0.65 -20.02
CA ASN A 272 0.49 0.59 -19.24
C ASN A 272 0.37 1.24 -17.86
N ASP A 273 -0.74 1.92 -17.56
CA ASP A 273 -0.97 2.50 -16.25
C ASP A 273 -1.99 1.66 -15.47
N VAL A 274 -1.51 0.96 -14.46
CA VAL A 274 -2.28 -0.05 -13.70
C VAL A 274 -2.54 0.38 -12.25
N LYS A 275 -2.37 1.66 -11.93
CA LYS A 275 -2.47 2.14 -10.53
C LYS A 275 -3.85 1.85 -9.94
N GLU A 276 -3.84 1.15 -8.81
CA GLU A 276 -4.98 1.01 -7.93
C GLU A 276 -4.96 2.12 -6.88
N LEU A 277 -6.04 2.26 -6.12
CA LEU A 277 -6.20 3.33 -5.14
C LEU A 277 -5.42 3.07 -3.84
N ILE A 278 -5.37 4.12 -3.02
CA ILE A 278 -4.89 4.10 -1.64
C ILE A 278 -6.07 4.28 -0.66
N PRO A 279 -5.94 3.87 0.61
CA PRO A 279 -7.01 3.98 1.61
C PRO A 279 -7.60 5.39 1.77
N GLU A 280 -6.79 6.43 1.57
CA GLU A 280 -7.13 7.84 1.77
C GLU A 280 -8.34 8.28 0.92
N PHE A 281 -8.56 7.66 -0.24
CA PHE A 281 -9.74 7.87 -1.09
C PHE A 281 -11.08 7.47 -0.41
N PHE A 282 -11.05 6.91 0.79
CA PHE A 282 -12.23 6.44 1.51
C PHE A 282 -12.39 7.02 2.93
N TYR A 283 -11.49 7.92 3.36
CA TYR A 283 -11.63 8.58 4.67
C TYR A 283 -10.96 9.96 4.81
N PHE A 284 -10.08 10.36 3.90
CA PHE A 284 -9.25 11.57 4.06
C PHE A 284 -9.61 12.58 2.97
N PRO A 285 -10.45 13.58 3.20
CA PRO A 285 -10.81 14.56 2.17
C PRO A 285 -9.67 15.55 1.84
N GLU A 286 -8.78 15.84 2.79
CA GLU A 286 -7.81 16.93 2.71
C GLU A 286 -6.77 16.74 1.59
N PHE A 287 -6.50 15.51 1.12
CA PHE A 287 -5.58 15.31 -0.01
C PHE A 287 -6.11 15.83 -1.35
N LEU A 288 -7.41 16.13 -1.42
CA LEU A 288 -8.06 16.71 -2.60
C LEU A 288 -7.95 18.24 -2.62
N GLU A 289 -7.55 18.86 -1.52
CA GLU A 289 -7.49 20.31 -1.36
C GLU A 289 -6.04 20.79 -1.28
N ASN A 290 -5.74 21.90 -1.95
CA ASN A 290 -4.45 22.56 -1.88
C ASN A 290 -4.42 23.57 -0.71
N GLN A 291 -4.65 23.07 0.51
CA GLN A 291 -4.74 23.92 1.71
C GLN A 291 -3.45 24.72 1.98
N ASN A 292 -2.29 24.16 1.58
CA ASN A 292 -0.98 24.80 1.71
C ASN A 292 -0.68 25.81 0.59
N ALA A 293 -1.61 26.01 -0.35
CA ALA A 293 -1.48 26.93 -1.48
C ALA A 293 -0.21 26.72 -2.33
N PHE A 294 0.18 25.46 -2.54
CA PHE A 294 1.34 25.11 -3.37
C PHE A 294 1.19 25.62 -4.81
N ASP A 295 2.31 25.99 -5.44
CA ASP A 295 2.35 26.28 -6.87
C ASP A 295 2.56 24.99 -7.68
N LEU A 296 1.45 24.37 -8.06
CA LEU A 296 1.42 23.12 -8.85
C LEU A 296 1.54 23.38 -10.36
N GLY A 297 1.73 24.63 -10.79
CA GLY A 297 1.89 25.02 -12.19
C GLY A 297 0.58 25.18 -12.96
N ARG A 298 0.68 25.19 -14.28
CA ARG A 298 -0.44 25.39 -15.21
C ARG A 298 -0.45 24.33 -16.30
N LEU A 299 -1.64 23.85 -16.65
CA LEU A 299 -1.85 22.91 -17.75
C LEU A 299 -1.38 23.53 -19.07
N GLN A 300 -0.76 22.72 -19.93
CA GLN A 300 -0.16 23.24 -21.16
C GLN A 300 -1.20 23.75 -22.16
N ILE A 301 -2.33 23.05 -22.28
CA ILE A 301 -3.38 23.36 -23.26
C ILE A 301 -4.33 24.42 -22.72
N SER A 302 -5.04 24.16 -21.61
CA SER A 302 -6.05 25.09 -21.07
C SER A 302 -5.45 26.31 -20.38
N LYS A 303 -4.16 26.29 -20.03
CA LYS A 303 -3.46 27.32 -19.21
C LYS A 303 -4.04 27.52 -17.82
N GLU A 304 -4.99 26.67 -17.42
CA GLU A 304 -5.59 26.68 -16.09
C GLU A 304 -4.54 26.31 -15.04
N ARG A 305 -4.65 26.96 -13.88
CA ARG A 305 -3.77 26.70 -12.74
C ARG A 305 -4.21 25.40 -12.07
N VAL A 306 -3.26 24.52 -11.81
CA VAL A 306 -3.51 23.34 -10.99
C VAL A 306 -3.61 23.80 -9.52
N ASN A 307 -4.74 23.50 -8.88
CA ASN A 307 -5.00 23.83 -7.49
C ASN A 307 -5.66 22.63 -6.80
N ASP A 308 -6.85 22.77 -6.23
CA ASP A 308 -7.66 21.66 -5.72
C ASP A 308 -7.94 20.64 -6.82
N VAL A 309 -8.14 19.38 -6.41
CA VAL A 309 -8.47 18.30 -7.34
C VAL A 309 -9.86 18.52 -7.89
N ILE A 310 -9.98 18.47 -9.22
CA ILE A 310 -11.27 18.52 -9.91
C ILE A 310 -12.03 17.24 -9.58
N LEU A 311 -13.14 17.39 -8.86
CA LEU A 311 -14.01 16.31 -8.45
C LEU A 311 -14.98 15.92 -9.58
N PRO A 312 -15.55 14.70 -9.53
CA PRO A 312 -16.69 14.33 -10.36
C PRO A 312 -17.88 15.26 -10.10
N LYS A 313 -18.74 15.46 -11.10
CA LYS A 313 -19.87 16.41 -10.99
C LYS A 313 -20.84 16.07 -9.87
N TRP A 314 -21.03 14.78 -9.61
CA TRP A 314 -21.87 14.30 -8.52
C TRP A 314 -21.31 14.57 -7.12
N ALA A 315 -20.05 15.02 -6.97
CA ALA A 315 -19.45 15.35 -5.68
C ALA A 315 -19.44 16.86 -5.45
N LYS A 316 -20.12 17.31 -4.40
CA LYS A 316 -20.26 18.74 -4.09
C LYS A 316 -19.06 19.32 -3.33
N SER A 317 -18.33 18.47 -2.62
CA SER A 317 -17.12 18.81 -1.86
C SER A 317 -16.22 17.57 -1.72
N PRO A 318 -14.96 17.74 -1.30
CA PRO A 318 -14.07 16.62 -0.95
C PRO A 318 -14.68 15.65 0.05
N GLU A 319 -15.39 16.15 1.08
CA GLU A 319 -16.06 15.31 2.07
C GLU A 319 -17.22 14.52 1.47
N ASP A 320 -18.02 15.14 0.60
CA ASP A 320 -19.12 14.47 -0.11
C ASP A 320 -18.58 13.40 -1.07
N PHE A 321 -17.45 13.67 -1.73
CA PHE A 321 -16.73 12.66 -2.53
C PHE A 321 -16.33 11.47 -1.66
N ILE A 322 -15.61 11.69 -0.55
CA ILE A 322 -15.15 10.63 0.36
C ILE A 322 -16.33 9.85 0.93
N TYR A 323 -17.40 10.54 1.35
CA TYR A 323 -18.61 9.92 1.88
C TYR A 323 -19.25 8.98 0.85
N LYS A 324 -19.44 9.44 -0.39
CA LYS A 324 -20.02 8.63 -1.48
C LYS A 324 -19.12 7.48 -1.88
N HIS A 325 -17.80 7.70 -1.92
CA HIS A 325 -16.84 6.66 -2.25
C HIS A 325 -16.78 5.58 -1.16
N ARG A 326 -16.85 5.97 0.12
CA ARG A 326 -16.98 5.03 1.23
C ARG A 326 -18.32 4.29 1.20
N LYS A 327 -19.41 4.98 0.90
CA LYS A 327 -20.73 4.35 0.74
C LYS A 327 -20.75 3.34 -0.42
N ALA A 328 -20.07 3.63 -1.52
CA ALA A 328 -19.90 2.70 -2.64
C ALA A 328 -19.10 1.46 -2.23
N LEU A 329 -17.98 1.64 -1.51
CA LEU A 329 -17.17 0.54 -0.99
C LEU A 329 -17.96 -0.39 -0.05
N GLU A 330 -18.84 0.17 0.78
CA GLU A 330 -19.69 -0.60 1.71
C GLU A 330 -21.02 -1.06 1.10
N SER A 331 -21.22 -0.89 -0.22
CA SER A 331 -22.45 -1.29 -0.89
C SER A 331 -22.61 -2.82 -0.96
N GLU A 332 -23.85 -3.28 -1.14
CA GLU A 332 -24.15 -4.70 -1.36
C GLU A 332 -23.47 -5.25 -2.62
N TYR A 333 -23.42 -4.43 -3.69
CA TYR A 333 -22.72 -4.80 -4.92
C TYR A 333 -21.24 -5.09 -4.65
N VAL A 334 -20.53 -4.16 -4.01
CA VAL A 334 -19.11 -4.38 -3.70
C VAL A 334 -18.93 -5.54 -2.74
N SER A 335 -19.77 -5.67 -1.70
CA SER A 335 -19.69 -6.78 -0.75
C SER A 335 -19.84 -8.15 -1.43
N ALA A 336 -20.62 -8.23 -2.52
CA ALA A 336 -20.81 -9.46 -3.29
C ALA A 336 -19.67 -9.75 -4.30
N HIS A 337 -18.80 -8.79 -4.59
CA HIS A 337 -17.77 -8.87 -5.64
C HIS A 337 -16.34 -8.59 -5.17
N LEU A 338 -16.14 -8.07 -3.96
CA LEU A 338 -14.84 -7.64 -3.45
C LEU A 338 -13.83 -8.79 -3.36
N GLN A 339 -14.29 -10.02 -3.11
CA GLN A 339 -13.44 -11.20 -3.11
C GLN A 339 -12.72 -11.42 -4.44
N ASP A 340 -13.35 -11.05 -5.56
CA ASP A 340 -12.75 -11.25 -6.89
C ASP A 340 -11.51 -10.36 -7.05
N TRP A 341 -11.58 -9.11 -6.55
CA TRP A 341 -10.44 -8.20 -6.53
C TRP A 341 -9.37 -8.64 -5.52
N ILE A 342 -9.78 -9.12 -4.34
CA ILE A 342 -8.84 -9.67 -3.35
C ILE A 342 -8.05 -10.83 -3.97
N ASP A 343 -8.69 -11.67 -4.78
CA ASP A 343 -8.02 -12.78 -5.45
C ASP A 343 -6.99 -12.32 -6.50
N LEU A 344 -7.23 -11.18 -7.17
CA LEU A 344 -6.27 -10.56 -8.09
C LEU A 344 -5.01 -10.06 -7.36
N ILE A 345 -5.19 -9.40 -6.22
CA ILE A 345 -4.09 -8.70 -5.53
C ILE A 345 -3.36 -9.59 -4.53
N PHE A 346 -4.09 -10.39 -3.75
CA PHE A 346 -3.55 -11.16 -2.62
C PHE A 346 -3.75 -12.67 -2.77
N GLY A 347 -4.70 -13.10 -3.59
CA GLY A 347 -5.05 -14.50 -3.78
C GLY A 347 -4.27 -15.18 -4.89
N TYR A 348 -4.85 -16.27 -5.39
CA TYR A 348 -4.18 -17.21 -6.30
C TYR A 348 -3.94 -16.65 -7.72
N ASN A 349 -4.62 -15.58 -8.12
CA ASN A 349 -4.47 -14.92 -9.43
C ASN A 349 -3.32 -13.90 -9.47
N SER A 350 -2.63 -13.67 -8.34
CA SER A 350 -1.51 -12.72 -8.25
C SER A 350 -0.21 -13.20 -8.90
N GLU A 351 -0.16 -14.42 -9.47
CA GLU A 351 1.02 -14.91 -10.19
C GLU A 351 1.12 -14.30 -11.59
N ALA A 352 2.25 -13.64 -11.85
CA ALA A 352 2.66 -13.13 -13.17
C ALA A 352 2.79 -14.23 -14.25
N GLN A 353 2.70 -15.52 -13.89
CA GLN A 353 2.90 -16.66 -14.77
C GLN A 353 1.62 -17.26 -15.38
N ARG A 354 0.42 -16.74 -15.05
CA ARG A 354 -0.81 -17.24 -15.68
C ARG A 354 -1.48 -16.15 -16.54
N PRO A 355 -1.70 -16.42 -17.85
CA PRO A 355 -2.53 -15.55 -18.67
C PRO A 355 -3.92 -15.42 -18.05
N TRP A 356 -4.42 -14.18 -17.92
CA TRP A 356 -5.81 -13.96 -17.60
C TRP A 356 -6.67 -14.66 -18.66
N ARG A 357 -7.45 -15.66 -18.26
CA ARG A 357 -8.42 -16.36 -19.12
C ARG A 357 -9.83 -15.92 -18.73
N PRO A 358 -10.66 -15.44 -19.67
CA PRO A 358 -12.08 -15.23 -19.39
C PRO A 358 -12.69 -16.57 -18.94
N SER A 359 -13.42 -16.59 -17.83
CA SER A 359 -14.24 -17.74 -17.48
C SER A 359 -15.30 -17.90 -18.56
N MET A 360 -15.25 -18.98 -19.35
CA MET A 360 -16.36 -19.35 -20.22
C MET A 360 -17.58 -19.64 -19.34
N SER A 361 -18.70 -19.02 -19.69
CA SER A 361 -20.00 -19.27 -19.07
C SER A 361 -20.35 -20.75 -19.15
N SER A 362 -20.39 -21.43 -18.01
CA SER A 362 -21.19 -22.65 -17.86
C SER A 362 -22.23 -22.42 -16.77
N THR A 363 -23.47 -22.41 -17.22
CA THR A 363 -24.70 -22.37 -16.46
C THR A 363 -24.67 -23.49 -15.40
N THR A 364 -24.94 -23.11 -14.15
CA THR A 364 -25.24 -23.90 -12.93
C THR A 364 -24.23 -23.69 -11.79
N ALA A 365 -24.60 -22.81 -10.85
CA ALA A 365 -24.02 -22.72 -9.52
C ALA A 365 -24.32 -24.01 -8.72
N PRO A 366 -23.42 -24.40 -7.82
CA PRO A 366 -23.79 -24.18 -6.42
C PRO A 366 -22.77 -23.31 -5.70
N THR A 367 -23.29 -22.49 -4.79
CA THR A 367 -22.58 -21.64 -3.83
C THR A 367 -21.64 -22.48 -2.96
N LYS A 368 -20.44 -22.78 -3.45
CA LYS A 368 -19.34 -23.30 -2.64
C LYS A 368 -18.46 -22.12 -2.24
N VAL A 369 -18.39 -21.87 -0.94
CA VAL A 369 -17.41 -20.99 -0.30
C VAL A 369 -16.02 -21.43 -0.76
N ARG A 370 -15.42 -20.69 -1.69
CA ARG A 370 -14.02 -20.88 -2.08
C ARG A 370 -13.17 -20.28 -0.98
N THR A 371 -12.38 -21.12 -0.32
CA THR A 371 -11.46 -20.70 0.74
C THR A 371 -10.43 -19.73 0.16
N LEU A 372 -10.42 -18.48 0.63
CA LEU A 372 -9.40 -17.48 0.30
C LEU A 372 -8.02 -18.05 0.65
N THR A 373 -7.21 -18.30 -0.38
CA THR A 373 -5.88 -18.86 -0.25
C THR A 373 -4.88 -17.75 -0.57
N LEU A 374 -4.40 -17.04 0.46
CA LEU A 374 -3.33 -16.04 0.28
C LEU A 374 -2.06 -16.74 -0.23
N ASN A 375 -1.47 -16.22 -1.30
CA ASN A 375 -0.30 -16.85 -1.94
C ASN A 375 0.97 -16.69 -1.06
N PRO A 376 1.70 -17.78 -0.73
CA PRO A 376 2.96 -17.71 0.03
C PRO A 376 4.15 -17.13 -0.75
N ARG A 377 4.03 -16.88 -2.06
CA ARG A 377 5.12 -16.42 -2.94
C ARG A 377 4.69 -15.19 -3.75
N LEU A 378 4.91 -14.00 -3.20
CA LEU A 378 5.04 -12.80 -4.04
C LEU A 378 6.24 -13.02 -4.99
N PRO A 379 6.07 -12.88 -6.31
CA PRO A 379 7.10 -13.24 -7.28
C PRO A 379 8.33 -12.33 -7.14
N LEU A 380 9.49 -12.97 -7.30
CA LEU A 380 10.77 -12.33 -7.56
C LEU A 380 10.67 -11.73 -8.97
N ILE A 381 10.57 -10.41 -9.07
CA ILE A 381 10.90 -9.69 -10.30
C ILE A 381 12.33 -9.18 -10.05
N GLN A 382 13.26 -9.63 -10.90
CA GLN A 382 14.69 -9.34 -10.82
C GLN A 382 15.00 -7.86 -10.98
#